data_AF-A0A358U0Y5-F1
#
_entry.id   AF-A0A358U0Y5-F1
#
_cell.length_a   1.000
_cell.length_b   1.000
_cell.length_c   1.000
_cell.angle_alpha   90.00
_cell.angle_beta   90.00
_cell.angle_gamma   90.00
#
_symmetry.space_group_name_H-M   'P 1'
#
loop_
_entity.id
_entity.type
_entity.pdbx_description
1 polymer ?
#
loop_
_entity_poly.entity_id
_entity_poly.type
_entity_poly.pdbx_seq_one_letter_code
_entity_poly.pdbx_strand_id
1 'polypeptide(L)'
;HQRVATKFPRVTETFFSGLGMQVTPIKLHGNMELAPCVDLAEMIVDIVSTGKTLKENHLLEVAPILEATTRLIANRVAYRMKSERIRDLVECLRGELVGEVSAK
;
A
#
# COMPACT_ATOMS: atom_id res chain seq x y z
N HIS A 1 -23.77 0.77 -9.75
CA HIS A 1 -22.50 1.51 -9.82
C HIS A 1 -21.53 0.78 -8.89
N GLN A 2 -20.38 0.30 -9.38
CA GLN A 2 -19.51 -0.56 -8.58
C GLN A 2 -18.82 0.25 -7.46
N ARG A 3 -19.03 -0.17 -6.21
CA ARG A 3 -18.50 0.49 -5.02
C ARG A 3 -17.26 -0.26 -4.54
N VAL A 4 -16.18 0.47 -4.29
CA VAL A 4 -14.90 -0.11 -3.85
C VAL A 4 -14.48 0.55 -2.54
N ALA A 5 -14.42 -0.22 -1.46
CA ALA A 5 -13.90 0.27 -0.18
C ALA A 5 -12.36 0.32 -0.21
N THR A 6 -11.77 1.46 0.14
CA THR A 6 -10.31 1.65 0.02
C THR A 6 -9.77 2.70 0.99
N LYS A 7 -8.53 2.52 1.47
CA LYS A 7 -7.74 3.59 2.11
C LYS A 7 -7.06 4.48 1.06
N PHE A 8 -7.01 4.02 -0.19
CA PHE A 8 -6.21 4.56 -1.28
C PHE A 8 -7.07 4.96 -2.49
N PRO A 9 -8.00 5.92 -2.37
CA PRO A 9 -9.00 6.23 -3.41
C PRO A 9 -8.35 6.56 -4.76
N ARG A 10 -7.25 7.32 -4.78
CA ARG A 10 -6.53 7.66 -6.03
C ARG A 10 -5.90 6.44 -6.71
N VAL A 11 -5.34 5.51 -5.91
CA VAL A 11 -4.76 4.27 -6.45
C VAL A 11 -5.86 3.41 -7.04
N THR A 12 -6.99 3.29 -6.33
CA THR A 12 -8.18 2.59 -6.79
C THR A 12 -8.72 3.18 -8.10
N GLU A 13 -8.95 4.49 -8.16
CA GLU A 13 -9.39 5.16 -9.40
C GLU A 13 -8.44 4.92 -10.57
N THR A 14 -7.13 5.05 -10.33
CA THR A 14 -6.11 4.86 -11.37
C THR A 14 -6.12 3.42 -11.89
N PHE A 15 -6.20 2.44 -10.99
CA PHE A 15 -6.25 1.03 -11.37
C PHE A 15 -7.48 0.70 -12.22
N PHE A 16 -8.69 1.07 -11.74
CA PHE A 16 -9.93 0.75 -12.45
C PHE A 16 -10.09 1.54 -13.76
N SER A 17 -9.68 2.81 -13.79
CA SER A 17 -9.68 3.60 -15.04
C SER A 17 -8.72 3.02 -16.09
N GLY A 18 -7.57 2.48 -15.67
CA GLY A 18 -6.67 1.73 -16.55
C GLY A 18 -7.29 0.47 -17.16
N LEU A 19 -8.33 -0.09 -16.52
CA LEU A 19 -9.13 -1.21 -17.02
C LEU A 19 -10.39 -0.76 -17.79
N GLY A 20 -10.60 0.54 -17.99
CA GLY A 20 -11.82 1.07 -18.61
C GLY A 20 -13.07 0.94 -17.73
N MET A 21 -12.90 0.72 -16.42
CA MET A 21 -14.00 0.52 -15.47
C MET A 21 -14.24 1.79 -14.65
N GLN A 22 -15.50 2.22 -14.59
CA GLN A 22 -15.91 3.30 -13.71
C GLN A 22 -16.37 2.75 -12.36
N VAL A 23 -15.69 3.15 -11.29
CA VAL A 23 -16.00 2.74 -9.91
C VAL A 23 -16.20 3.97 -9.03
N THR A 24 -16.91 3.80 -7.92
CA THR A 24 -16.96 4.78 -6.82
C THR A 24 -16.11 4.27 -5.66
N PRO A 25 -14.94 4.88 -5.41
CA PRO A 25 -14.17 4.60 -4.21
C PRO A 25 -14.86 5.15 -2.97
N ILE A 26 -15.04 4.32 -1.96
CA ILE A 26 -15.50 4.69 -0.63
C ILE A 26 -14.27 4.71 0.28
N LYS A 27 -13.85 5.90 0.69
CA LYS A 27 -12.68 6.06 1.54
C LYS A 27 -12.98 5.56 2.96
N LEU A 28 -12.23 4.55 3.40
CA LEU A 28 -12.25 4.05 4.78
C LEU A 28 -10.91 4.28 5.46
N HIS A 29 -10.92 4.28 6.80
CA HIS A 29 -9.72 4.45 7.62
C HIS A 29 -9.21 3.14 8.22
N GLY A 30 -10.02 2.07 8.23
CA GLY A 30 -9.71 0.76 8.79
C GLY A 30 -10.86 -0.24 8.59
N ASN A 31 -10.66 -1.49 9.00
CA ASN A 31 -11.64 -2.59 8.92
C ASN A 31 -12.28 -2.74 7.54
N MET A 32 -11.44 -2.80 6.50
CA MET A 32 -11.92 -2.84 5.11
C MET A 32 -12.65 -4.13 4.79
N GLU A 33 -12.32 -5.19 5.51
CA GLU A 33 -12.90 -6.51 5.43
C GLU A 33 -14.39 -6.54 5.82
N LEU A 34 -14.85 -5.55 6.60
CA LEU A 34 -16.26 -5.41 6.95
C LEU A 34 -17.10 -4.81 5.83
N ALA A 35 -16.51 -4.07 4.90
CA ALA A 35 -17.27 -3.32 3.88
C ALA A 35 -18.13 -4.24 2.99
N PRO A 36 -17.64 -5.42 2.55
CA PRO A 36 -18.49 -6.40 1.85
C PRO A 36 -19.58 -7.00 2.75
N CYS A 37 -19.26 -7.31 4.00
CA CYS A 37 -20.19 -7.96 4.93
C CYS A 37 -21.42 -7.11 5.27
N VAL A 38 -21.31 -5.78 5.19
CA VAL A 38 -22.39 -4.83 5.50
C VAL A 38 -23.00 -4.18 4.24
N ASP A 39 -22.69 -4.71 3.05
CA ASP A 39 -23.13 -4.17 1.75
C ASP A 39 -22.73 -2.70 1.49
N LEU A 40 -21.63 -2.26 2.10
CA LEU A 40 -21.07 -0.94 1.83
C LEU A 40 -20.36 -0.91 0.47
N ALA A 41 -19.65 -1.97 0.13
CA ALA A 41 -18.89 -2.10 -1.11
C ALA A 41 -18.83 -3.55 -1.60
N GLU A 42 -18.82 -3.75 -2.92
CA GLU A 42 -18.72 -5.08 -3.53
C GLU A 42 -17.28 -5.59 -3.55
N MET A 43 -16.31 -4.66 -3.48
CA MET A 43 -14.87 -4.94 -3.58
C MET A 43 -14.09 -4.11 -2.58
N ILE A 44 -12.89 -4.58 -2.23
CA ILE A 44 -11.93 -3.84 -1.41
C ILE A 44 -10.61 -3.65 -2.17
N VAL A 45 -9.92 -2.56 -1.87
CA VAL A 45 -8.53 -2.34 -2.30
C VAL A 45 -7.70 -1.98 -1.07
N ASP A 46 -6.93 -2.93 -0.55
CA ASP A 46 -6.01 -2.72 0.59
C ASP A 46 -4.64 -3.35 0.32
N ILE A 47 -3.66 -3.00 1.16
CA ILE A 47 -2.35 -3.65 1.19
C ILE A 47 -2.48 -4.98 1.92
N VAL A 48 -1.97 -6.05 1.30
CA VAL A 48 -1.92 -7.39 1.89
C VAL A 48 -0.49 -7.93 1.87
N SER A 49 -0.17 -8.83 2.80
CA SER A 49 1.14 -9.48 2.88
C SER A 49 1.04 -10.98 2.62
N THR A 50 0.62 -11.78 3.61
CA THR A 50 0.51 -13.25 3.48
C THR A 50 -0.88 -13.72 3.03
N GLY A 51 -1.83 -12.79 2.82
CA GLY A 51 -3.23 -13.09 2.51
C GLY A 51 -4.03 -13.73 3.66
N LYS A 52 -3.44 -13.93 4.85
CA LYS A 52 -4.11 -14.55 6.00
C LYS A 52 -5.39 -13.81 6.40
N THR A 53 -5.32 -12.49 6.53
CA THR A 53 -6.46 -11.64 6.90
C THR A 53 -7.61 -11.72 5.91
N LEU A 54 -7.32 -11.84 4.61
CA LEU A 54 -8.35 -12.02 3.58
C LEU A 54 -9.10 -13.34 3.78
N LYS A 55 -8.35 -14.44 3.97
CA LYS A 55 -8.93 -15.78 4.16
C LYS A 55 -9.80 -15.86 5.41
N GLU A 56 -9.36 -15.25 6.51
CA GLU A 56 -10.13 -15.19 7.77
C GLU A 56 -11.45 -14.43 7.62
N ASN A 57 -11.55 -13.52 6.65
CA ASN A 57 -12.75 -12.75 6.35
C ASN A 57 -13.49 -13.24 5.09
N HIS A 58 -13.20 -14.46 4.62
CA HIS A 58 -13.82 -15.05 3.43
C HIS A 58 -13.64 -14.22 2.15
N LEU A 59 -12.54 -13.48 2.05
CA LEU A 59 -12.19 -12.68 0.89
C LEU A 59 -11.20 -13.41 -0.01
N LEU A 60 -11.33 -13.19 -1.31
CA LEU A 60 -10.45 -13.71 -2.34
C LEU A 60 -9.64 -12.56 -2.95
N GLU A 61 -8.33 -12.77 -3.11
CA GLU A 61 -7.50 -11.86 -3.89
C GLU A 61 -7.80 -12.03 -5.38
N VAL A 62 -8.30 -10.96 -6.03
CA VAL A 62 -8.79 -11.02 -7.41
C VAL A 62 -7.71 -10.56 -8.40
N ALA A 63 -6.96 -9.52 -8.06
CA ALA A 63 -5.93 -8.97 -8.93
C ALA A 63 -4.85 -8.22 -8.13
N PRO A 64 -3.57 -8.41 -8.46
CA PRO A 64 -2.51 -7.55 -7.93
C PRO A 64 -2.62 -6.16 -8.56
N ILE A 65 -2.42 -5.12 -7.74
CA ILE A 65 -2.48 -3.72 -8.20
C ILE A 65 -1.07 -3.17 -8.35
N LEU A 66 -0.28 -3.20 -7.27
CA LEU A 66 1.09 -2.68 -7.20
C LEU A 66 1.89 -3.44 -6.13
N GLU A 67 3.20 -3.56 -6.33
CA GLU A 67 4.11 -3.98 -5.27
C GLU A 67 4.49 -2.81 -4.37
N ALA A 68 4.35 -2.99 -3.06
CA ALA A 68 4.71 -1.98 -2.07
C ALA A 68 6.10 -2.28 -1.47
N THR A 69 6.93 -1.25 -1.38
CA THR A 69 8.25 -1.31 -0.73
C THR A 69 8.40 -0.15 0.24
N THR A 70 9.13 -0.39 1.34
CA THR A 70 9.50 0.69 2.25
C THR A 70 10.59 1.56 1.61
N ARG A 71 10.42 2.88 1.69
CA ARG A 71 11.37 3.86 1.12
C ARG A 71 11.78 4.87 2.19
N LEU A 72 13.08 5.15 2.29
CA LEU A 72 13.58 6.27 3.06
C LEU A 72 13.41 7.55 2.26
N ILE A 73 12.65 8.51 2.79
CA ILE A 73 12.42 9.81 2.16
C ILE A 73 12.98 10.93 3.03
N ALA A 74 13.59 11.94 2.41
CA ALA A 74 14.13 13.11 3.09
C ALA A 74 13.46 14.39 2.57
N ASN A 75 13.16 15.31 3.49
CA ASN A 75 12.75 16.66 3.12
C ASN A 75 13.89 17.33 2.32
N ARG A 76 13.55 17.99 1.20
CA ARG A 76 14.54 18.58 0.28
C ARG A 76 15.45 19.64 0.92
N VAL A 77 14.89 20.49 1.80
CA VAL A 77 15.65 21.54 2.49
C VAL A 77 16.55 20.92 3.56
N ALA A 78 15.99 20.01 4.37
CA ALA A 78 16.77 19.29 5.36
C ALA A 78 17.92 18.49 4.73
N TYR A 79 17.68 17.86 3.57
CA TYR A 79 18.70 17.14 2.81
C TYR A 79 19.86 18.03 2.38
N ARG A 80 19.59 19.29 2.01
CA ARG A 80 20.63 20.25 1.64
C ARG A 80 21.39 20.78 2.87
N MET A 81 20.67 21.12 3.93
CA MET A 81 21.24 21.75 5.13
C MET A 81 21.92 20.77 6.09
N LYS A 82 21.50 19.50 6.07
CA LYS A 82 21.98 18.43 6.97
C LYS A 82 22.49 17.24 6.17
N SER A 83 23.14 17.53 5.03
CA SER A 83 23.53 16.55 4.02
C SER A 83 24.44 15.45 4.58
N GLU A 84 25.43 15.83 5.40
CA GLU A 84 26.36 14.91 6.06
C GLU A 84 25.62 13.93 6.98
N ARG A 85 24.90 14.45 7.99
CA ARG A 85 24.11 13.62 8.90
C ARG A 85 23.11 12.68 8.19
N ILE A 86 22.46 13.16 7.12
CA ILE A 86 21.51 12.32 6.38
C ILE A 86 22.26 11.26 5.56
N ARG A 87 23.42 11.59 4.98
CA ARG A 87 24.26 10.62 4.28
C ARG A 87 24.76 9.53 5.23
N ASP A 88 25.21 9.91 6.42
CA ASP A 88 25.66 8.93 7.42
C ASP A 88 24.54 7.96 7.79
N LEU A 89 23.32 8.46 8.01
CA LEU A 89 22.15 7.62 8.26
C LEU A 89 21.86 6.67 7.08
N VAL A 90 21.96 7.17 5.83
CA VAL A 90 21.75 6.35 4.63
C VAL A 90 22.78 5.24 4.54
N GLU A 91 24.06 5.53 4.80
CA GLU A 91 25.12 4.52 4.74
C GLU A 91 25.01 3.50 5.87
N CYS A 92 24.65 3.92 7.10
CA CYS A 92 24.34 2.98 8.18
C CYS A 92 23.18 2.03 7.81
N LEU A 93 22.07 2.57 7.29
CA LEU A 93 20.92 1.75 6.89
C LEU A 93 21.27 0.80 5.74
N ARG A 94 22.09 1.24 4.77
CA ARG A 94 22.57 0.38 3.68
C ARG A 94 23.45 -0.76 4.19
N GLY A 95 24.35 -0.47 5.14
CA GLY A 95 25.22 -1.49 5.75
C GLY A 95 24.43 -2.65 6.34
N GLU A 96 23.39 -2.36 7.13
CA GLU A 96 22.53 -3.37 7.74
C GLU A 96 21.70 -4.15 6.69
N LEU A 97 21.15 -3.45 5.70
CA LEU A 97 20.31 -4.08 4.67
C LEU A 97 21.09 -5.04 3.75
N VAL A 98 22.37 -4.76 3.46
CA VAL A 98 23.22 -5.66 2.65
C VAL A 98 23.59 -6.93 3.43
N GLY A 99 23.72 -6.83 4.76
CA GLY A 99 23.95 -7.97 5.64
C GLY A 99 22.78 -8.96 5.68
N GLU A 100 21.54 -8.47 5.66
CA GLU A 100 20.34 -9.31 5.70
C GLU A 100 20.01 -10.01 4.38
N VAL A 101 20.33 -9.40 3.22
CA VAL A 101 20.04 -10.01 1.90
C VAL A 101 20.97 -11.16 1.57
N SER A 102 22.19 -11.21 2.14
CA SER A 102 23.10 -12.36 1.99
C SER A 102 22.82 -13.50 2.97
N ALA A 103 21.95 -13.28 3.96
CA ALA A 103 21.60 -14.25 5.00
C ALA A 103 20.22 -14.91 4.80
N LYS A 104 19.52 -14.58 3.71
CA LYS A 104 18.30 -15.25 3.22
C LYS A 104 18.55 -15.86 1.86
#